data_AF-A0A382V6T7-F1
#
_entry.id   AF-A0A382V6T7-F1
#
_cell.length_a   1.000
_cell.length_b   1.000
_cell.length_c   1.000
_cell.angle_alpha   90.00
_cell.angle_beta   90.00
_cell.angle_gamma   90.00
#
_symmetry.space_group_name_H-M   'P 1'
#
loop_
_entity.id
_entity.type
_entity.pdbx_description
1 polymer ?
#
loop_
_entity_poly.entity_id
_entity_poly.type
_entity_poly.pdbx_seq_one_letter_code
_entity_poly.pdbx_strand_id
1 'polypeptide(L)' 'MDYNVTVVGAGVVGLATVRELSERYETVLLVDKEESFGRGISSRNSEVVHSGLYYKQNSLKADLCIKGQQLLYD' A
#
# COMPACT_ATOMS: atom_id res chain seq x y z
N MET A 1 22.86 -12.32 -2.75
CA MET A 1 21.58 -13.05 -2.69
C MET A 1 20.66 -12.37 -3.66
N ASP A 2 20.01 -13.14 -4.51
CA ASP A 2 19.03 -12.64 -5.47
C ASP A 2 17.62 -12.80 -4.89
N TYR A 3 16.71 -11.92 -5.29
CA TYR A 3 15.30 -11.92 -4.87
C TYR A 3 14.41 -11.93 -6.11
N ASN A 4 13.24 -12.57 -6.04
CA ASN A 4 12.29 -12.58 -7.16
C ASN A 4 11.71 -11.19 -7.42
N VAL A 5 11.42 -10.44 -6.36
CA VAL A 5 10.88 -9.08 -6.44
C VAL A 5 11.50 -8.19 -5.37
N THR A 6 11.84 -6.95 -5.75
CA THR A 6 12.25 -5.90 -4.82
C THR A 6 11.22 -4.77 -4.84
N VAL A 7 10.72 -4.40 -3.66
CA VAL A 7 9.84 -3.25 -3.45
C VAL A 7 10.61 -2.16 -2.73
N VAL A 8 10.55 -0.93 -3.25
CA VAL A 8 11.26 0.23 -2.71
C VAL A 8 10.26 1.19 -2.05
N GLY A 9 10.42 1.41 -0.75
CA GLY A 9 9.58 2.24 0.11
C GLY A 9 8.63 1.44 0.99
N ALA A 10 8.91 1.34 2.28
CA ALA A 10 8.09 0.75 3.33
C ALA A 10 7.03 1.73 3.88
N GLY A 11 6.40 2.51 2.98
CA GLY A 11 5.13 3.19 3.28
C GLY A 11 3.95 2.21 3.16
N VAL A 12 2.73 2.68 3.47
CA VAL A 12 1.51 1.85 3.47
C VAL A 12 1.30 1.13 2.12
N VAL A 13 1.58 1.78 1.00
CA VAL A 13 1.45 1.19 -0.34
C VAL A 13 2.48 0.09 -0.57
N GLY A 14 3.74 0.31 -0.19
CA GLY A 14 4.80 -0.68 -0.37
C GLY A 14 4.61 -1.89 0.54
N LEU A 15 4.19 -1.69 1.78
CA LEU A 15 3.85 -2.77 2.71
C LEU A 15 2.67 -3.62 2.19
N ALA A 16 1.59 -2.98 1.73
CA ALA A 16 0.46 -3.69 1.13
C ALA A 16 0.87 -4.46 -0.14
N THR A 17 1.75 -3.86 -0.96
CA THR A 17 2.31 -4.50 -2.15
C THR A 17 3.12 -5.75 -1.79
N VAL A 18 4.01 -5.66 -0.80
CA VAL A 18 4.81 -6.81 -0.35
C VAL A 18 3.95 -7.91 0.24
N ARG A 19 2.91 -7.57 1.02
CA ARG A 19 1.94 -8.55 1.54
C ARG A 19 1.34 -9.40 0.42
N GLU A 20 0.85 -8.77 -0.65
CA GLU A 20 0.28 -9.47 -1.82
C GLU A 20 1.32 -10.27 -2.61
N LEU A 21 2.52 -9.73 -2.79
CA LEU A 21 3.58 -10.39 -3.55
C LEU A 21 4.14 -11.62 -2.83
N SER A 22 4.21 -11.58 -1.50
CA SER A 22 4.68 -12.71 -0.69
C SER A 22 3.77 -13.94 -0.77
N GLU A 23 2.53 -13.79 -1.23
CA GLU A 23 1.66 -14.95 -1.53
C GLU A 23 2.00 -15.62 -2.86
N ARG A 24 2.75 -14.94 -3.75
CA ARG A 24 3.00 -15.37 -5.14
C ARG A 24 4.47 -15.70 -5.42
N TYR A 25 5.38 -15.11 -4.66
CA TYR A 25 6.82 -15.23 -4.85
C TYR A 25 7.48 -15.69 -3.56
N GLU A 26 8.46 -16.58 -3.69
CA GLU A 26 9.19 -17.14 -2.54
C GLU A 26 10.08 -16.11 -1.85
N THR A 27 10.71 -15.22 -2.63
CA THR A 27 11.63 -14.20 -2.10
C THR A 27 11.22 -12.79 -2.54
N VAL A 28 10.74 -12.00 -1.59
CA VAL A 28 10.39 -10.59 -1.79
C VAL A 28 11.21 -9.73 -0.83
N LEU A 29 11.98 -8.78 -1.38
CA LEU A 29 12.75 -7.83 -0.60
C LEU A 29 12.01 -6.50 -0.49
N LEU A 30 11.80 -6.01 0.73
CA LEU A 30 11.37 -4.64 0.98
C LEU A 30 12.56 -3.82 1.48
N VAL A 31 12.81 -2.68 0.85
CA VAL A 31 13.81 -1.71 1.30
C VAL A 31 13.20 -0.35 1.52
N ASP A 32 13.64 0.36 2.55
CA ASP A 32 13.32 1.77 2.79
C ASP A 32 14.61 2.50 3.18
N LYS A 33 14.64 3.81 2.93
CA LYS A 33 15.73 4.69 3.34
C LYS A 33 15.64 5.08 4.81
N GLU A 34 14.44 5.00 5.40
CA GLU A 34 14.17 5.37 6.78
C GLU A 34 14.48 4.20 7.74
N GLU A 35 14.75 4.50 9.01
CA GLU A 35 15.10 3.50 10.04
C GLU A 35 13.99 2.50 10.37
N SER A 36 12.74 2.83 10.03
CA SER A 36 11.57 1.99 10.25
C SER A 36 10.47 2.30 9.23
N PHE A 37 9.48 1.43 9.13
CA PHE A 37 8.37 1.56 8.20
C PHE A 37 7.46 2.75 8.53
N GLY A 38 6.74 3.24 7.52
CA GLY A 38 5.70 4.27 7.69
C GLY A 38 6.21 5.68 8.03
N ARG A 39 7.51 5.90 8.18
CA ARG A 39 8.10 7.19 8.61
C ARG A 39 7.95 8.34 7.60
N GLY A 40 7.55 8.04 6.37
CA GLY A 40 7.20 9.02 5.33
C GLY A 40 5.77 9.57 5.43
N ILE A 41 5.13 9.85 4.28
CA ILE A 41 3.75 10.38 4.20
C ILE A 41 2.72 9.47 4.90
N SER A 42 2.99 8.18 4.99
CA SER A 42 2.11 7.21 5.67
C SER A 42 1.91 7.48 7.16
N SER A 43 2.78 8.25 7.82
CA SER A 43 2.60 8.74 9.21
C SER A 43 2.16 10.20 9.31
N ARG A 44 1.85 10.83 8.17
CA ARG A 44 1.54 12.27 8.04
C ARG A 44 0.28 12.47 7.20
N ASN A 45 -0.80 11.85 7.65
CA ASN A 45 -2.12 11.94 7.05
C ASN A 45 -3.18 11.92 8.17
N SER A 46 -4.45 12.10 7.81
CA SER A 46 -5.53 12.20 8.79
C SER A 46 -6.03 10.86 9.32
N GLU A 47 -5.46 9.74 8.88
CA GLU A 47 -5.86 8.37 9.23
C GLU A 47 -7.34 8.06 8.90
N VAL A 48 -7.91 8.78 7.92
CA VAL A 48 -9.30 8.62 7.48
C VAL A 48 -9.39 7.53 6.42
N VAL A 49 -10.22 6.53 6.67
CA VAL A 49 -10.71 5.62 5.63
C VAL A 49 -11.84 6.33 4.88
N HIS A 50 -11.55 6.79 3.67
CA HIS A 50 -12.50 7.58 2.88
C HIS A 50 -13.64 6.72 2.32
N SER A 51 -14.84 7.31 2.24
CA SER A 51 -16.05 6.68 1.67
C SER A 51 -16.15 6.74 0.13
N GLY A 52 -15.13 7.28 -0.55
CA GLY A 52 -15.13 7.46 -2.01
C GLY A 52 -15.87 8.70 -2.54
N LEU A 53 -16.44 9.53 -1.66
CA LEU A 53 -17.13 10.76 -2.05
C LEU A 53 -16.18 11.78 -2.70
N TYR A 54 -16.70 12.56 -3.64
CA TYR A 54 -16.01 13.65 -4.36
C TYR A 54 -14.89 13.26 -5.33
N TYR A 55 -14.57 11.98 -5.48
CA TYR A 55 -13.67 11.56 -6.54
C TYR A 55 -14.36 11.60 -7.90
N LYS A 56 -13.59 11.93 -8.95
CA LYS A 56 -14.07 11.90 -10.33
C LYS A 56 -14.59 10.49 -10.64
N GLN A 57 -15.79 10.40 -11.21
CA GLN A 57 -16.39 9.14 -11.63
C GLN A 57 -15.48 8.38 -12.59
N ASN A 58 -15.47 7.05 -12.47
CA ASN A 58 -14.65 6.12 -13.28
C ASN A 58 -13.14 6.42 -13.21
N SER A 59 -12.67 7.04 -12.13
CA SER A 59 -11.24 7.22 -11.88
C SER A 59 -10.73 6.09 -11.01
N LEU A 60 -9.46 5.71 -11.21
CA LEU A 60 -8.79 4.75 -10.35
C LEU A 60 -8.87 5.15 -8.86
N LYS A 61 -8.89 6.45 -8.55
CA LYS A 61 -9.03 6.90 -7.16
C LYS A 61 -10.41 6.57 -6.58
N ALA A 62 -11.48 6.72 -7.37
CA ALA A 62 -12.81 6.33 -6.96
C ALA A 62 -12.89 4.80 -6.76
N ASP A 63 -12.46 4.05 -7.77
CA ASP A 63 -12.59 2.59 -7.79
C ASP A 63 -11.73 1.93 -6.70
N LEU A 64 -10.47 2.34 -6.55
CA LEU A 64 -9.56 1.79 -5.54
C LEU A 64 -9.89 2.26 -4.13
N CYS A 65 -10.50 3.44 -3.94
CA CYS A 65 -10.93 3.86 -2.61
C CYS A 65 -12.05 2.96 -2.08
N ILE A 66 -13.07 2.71 -2.90
CA ILE A 66 -14.22 1.88 -2.49
C ILE A 66 -13.74 0.44 -2.27
N LYS A 67 -12.99 -0.12 -3.23
CA LYS A 67 -12.45 -1.48 -3.11
C LYS A 67 -11.53 -1.62 -1.89
N GLY A 68 -10.62 -0.65 -1.68
CA GLY A 68 -9.69 -0.65 -0.57
C GLY A 68 -10.37 -0.53 0.79
N GLN A 69 -11.44 0.28 0.89
CA GLN A 69 -12.26 0.38 2.09
C GLN A 69 -12.91 -0.96 2.44
N GLN A 70 -13.49 -1.67 1.46
CA GLN A 70 -14.11 -2.97 1.67
C GLN A 70 -13.10 -4.00 2.19
N LEU A 71 -11.97 -4.15 1.49
CA LEU A 71 -10.88 -5.07 1.88
C LEU A 71 -10.28 -4.81 3.27
N LEU A 72 -10.46 -3.61 3.83
CA LEU A 72 -9.93 -3.27 5.15
C LEU A 72 -10.88 -3.70 6.29
N TYR A 73 -12.18 -3.74 6.03
CA TYR A 73 -13.20 -4.06 7.03
C TYR A 73 -13.76 -5.48 6.92
N ASP A 74 -13.60 -6.12 5.76
CA ASP A 74 -13.90 -7.53 5.53
C ASP A 74 -12.74 -8.44 5.99
#